data_AF-A0A7J0CKK3-F1
#
_entry.id   AF-A0A7J0CKK3-F1
#
_cell.length_a   1.000
_cell.length_b   1.000
_cell.length_c   1.000
_cell.angle_alpha   90.00
_cell.angle_beta   90.00
_cell.angle_gamma   90.00
#
_symmetry.space_group_name_H-M   'P 1'
#
loop_
_entity.id
_entity.type
_entity.pdbx_description
1 polymer ?
#
loop_
_entity_poly.entity_id
_entity_poly.type
_entity_poly.pdbx_seq_one_letter_code
_entity_poly.pdbx_strand_id
1 'polypeptide(L)'
;MAIRTQWTVEHACSHQVIHDLSGRPADKRAGFARWLAAKDCTDCWKAERDADTGSKEEWLAAKRAAEKEEAAAWAKQFDMPPLEGPEKALDWGERCRHQLMTAAHTALVVEGSWGEADWAELEEKARAITRAGWWIDQRDADGSDLLELLEAAGEADRATENPFR
;
A
#
# COMPACT_ATOMS: atom_id res chain seq x y z
N MET A 1 -8.02 -11.62 57.94
CA MET A 1 -6.94 -10.91 57.23
C MET A 1 -7.38 -10.71 55.78
N ALA A 2 -7.19 -9.53 55.20
CA ALA A 2 -7.54 -9.28 53.80
C ALA A 2 -6.53 -9.97 52.86
N ILE A 3 -7.01 -10.59 51.79
CA ILE A 3 -6.14 -11.21 50.78
C ILE A 3 -5.45 -10.11 49.97
N ARG A 4 -4.12 -10.22 49.80
CA ARG A 4 -3.26 -9.31 49.04
C ARG A 4 -3.86 -8.94 47.67
N THR A 5 -3.90 -7.64 47.39
CA THR A 5 -4.41 -7.05 46.14
C THR A 5 -3.29 -6.57 45.22
N GLN A 6 -2.22 -6.00 45.78
CA GLN A 6 -1.05 -5.55 45.00
C GLN A 6 -0.04 -6.67 44.82
N TRP A 7 0.48 -6.84 43.60
CA TRP A 7 1.46 -7.86 43.27
C TRP A 7 2.64 -7.26 42.52
N THR A 8 3.82 -7.25 43.13
CA THR A 8 5.07 -7.07 42.41
C THR A 8 5.32 -8.31 41.56
N VAL A 9 5.38 -8.14 40.25
CA VAL A 9 5.64 -9.19 39.27
C VAL A 9 6.91 -8.83 38.51
N GLU A 10 7.86 -9.75 38.51
CA GLU A 10 8.99 -9.72 37.58
C GLU A 10 8.54 -10.40 36.28
N HIS A 11 8.53 -9.63 35.20
CA HIS A 11 8.15 -10.08 33.87
C HIS A 11 9.27 -10.88 33.18
N ALA A 12 8.95 -11.56 32.07
CA ALA A 12 9.93 -12.31 31.29
C ALA A 12 11.06 -11.41 30.76
N CYS A 13 10.75 -10.14 30.45
CA CYS A 13 11.70 -9.08 30.12
C CYS A 13 12.50 -8.53 31.32
N SER A 14 12.47 -9.20 32.48
CA SER A 14 13.14 -8.82 33.74
C SER A 14 12.68 -7.50 34.39
N HIS A 15 11.66 -6.83 33.85
CA HIS A 15 11.09 -5.64 34.48
C HIS A 15 10.16 -6.00 35.64
N GLN A 16 10.30 -5.30 36.76
CA GLN A 16 9.39 -5.43 37.89
C GLN A 16 8.29 -4.37 37.83
N VAL A 17 7.04 -4.83 37.85
CA VAL A 17 5.85 -3.98 37.82
C VAL A 17 4.92 -4.34 38.98
N ILE A 18 4.41 -3.33 39.68
CA ILE A 18 3.40 -3.51 40.72
C ILE A 18 2.03 -3.47 40.05
N HIS A 19 1.35 -4.62 40.02
CA HIS A 19 -0.01 -4.75 39.49
C HIS A 19 -1.04 -4.68 40.63
N ASP A 20 -2.03 -3.80 40.53
CA ASP A 20 -3.22 -3.88 41.38
C ASP A 20 -4.22 -4.89 40.81
N LEU A 21 -4.44 -5.97 41.55
CA LEU A 21 -5.38 -7.04 41.21
C LEU A 21 -6.65 -7.01 42.08
N SER A 22 -6.95 -5.88 42.72
CA SER A 22 -8.18 -5.67 43.52
C SER A 22 -9.46 -6.04 42.76
N GLY A 23 -9.54 -5.71 41.47
CA GLY A 23 -10.66 -6.03 40.57
C GLY A 23 -10.79 -7.50 40.18
N ARG A 24 -9.84 -8.37 40.55
CA ARG A 24 -9.92 -9.83 40.31
C ARG A 24 -10.40 -10.57 41.56
N PRO A 25 -11.17 -11.68 41.39
CA PRO A 25 -11.50 -12.59 42.48
C PRO A 25 -10.25 -13.05 43.25
N ALA A 26 -10.34 -13.09 44.57
CA ALA A 26 -9.18 -13.26 45.45
C ALA A 26 -8.42 -14.58 45.23
N ASP A 27 -9.14 -15.64 44.86
CA ASP A 27 -8.62 -16.97 44.50
C ASP A 27 -7.81 -16.95 43.19
N LYS A 28 -8.10 -16.02 42.27
CA LYS A 28 -7.45 -15.94 40.95
C LYS A 28 -6.23 -15.02 40.90
N ARG A 29 -6.02 -14.16 41.91
CA ARG A 29 -4.94 -13.14 41.90
C ARG A 29 -3.55 -13.76 41.78
N ALA A 30 -3.26 -14.80 42.57
CA ALA A 30 -1.96 -15.47 42.56
C ALA A 30 -1.69 -16.22 41.24
N GLY A 31 -2.72 -16.82 40.64
CA GLY A 31 -2.62 -17.45 39.32
C GLY A 31 -2.33 -16.42 38.23
N PHE A 32 -3.03 -15.28 38.26
CA PHE A 32 -2.85 -14.23 37.28
C PHE A 32 -1.47 -13.56 37.37
N ALA A 33 -0.96 -13.33 38.59
CA ALA A 33 0.40 -12.81 38.78
C ALA A 33 1.48 -13.75 38.22
N ARG A 34 1.32 -15.07 38.38
CA ARG A 34 2.22 -16.07 37.74
C ARG A 34 2.14 -16.03 36.21
N TRP A 35 0.94 -15.84 35.66
CA TRP A 35 0.77 -15.68 34.21
C TRP A 35 1.43 -14.39 33.69
N LEU A 36 1.30 -13.28 34.41
CA LEU A 36 1.97 -12.02 34.07
C LEU A 36 3.50 -12.17 34.06
N ALA A 37 4.07 -12.94 34.99
CA ALA A 37 5.52 -13.20 35.05
C ALA A 37 6.07 -13.91 33.81
N ALA A 38 5.22 -14.70 33.13
CA ALA A 38 5.58 -15.39 31.88
C ALA A 38 5.41 -14.53 30.62
N LYS A 39 5.06 -13.24 30.77
CA LYS A 39 4.85 -12.30 29.67
C LYS A 39 5.80 -11.12 29.84
N ASP A 40 6.13 -10.48 28.72
CA ASP A 40 6.79 -9.17 28.75
C ASP A 40 5.86 -8.11 29.32
N CYS A 41 6.46 -7.07 29.92
CA CYS A 41 5.66 -5.94 30.39
C CYS A 41 5.09 -5.15 29.21
N THR A 42 4.03 -4.39 29.46
CA THR A 42 3.35 -3.59 28.44
C THR A 42 4.30 -2.63 27.71
N ASP A 43 5.31 -2.11 28.40
CA ASP A 43 6.27 -1.17 27.81
C ASP A 43 7.22 -1.86 26.83
N CYS A 44 7.72 -3.06 27.17
CA CYS A 44 8.51 -3.88 26.26
C CYS A 44 7.70 -4.30 25.03
N TRP A 45 6.45 -4.76 25.24
CA TRP A 45 5.57 -5.12 24.13
C TRP A 45 5.29 -3.93 23.19
N LYS A 46 5.08 -2.73 23.75
CA LYS A 46 4.91 -1.50 22.95
C LYS A 46 6.19 -1.15 22.20
N ALA A 47 7.34 -1.18 22.87
CA ALA A 47 8.63 -0.85 22.26
C ALA A 47 8.98 -1.79 21.09
N GLU A 48 8.73 -3.09 21.24
CA GLU A 48 8.93 -4.07 20.16
C GLU A 48 8.00 -3.78 18.97
N ARG A 49 6.72 -3.51 19.23
CA ARG A 49 5.74 -3.21 18.19
C ARG A 49 6.05 -1.89 17.46
N ASP A 50 6.47 -0.87 18.20
CA ASP A 50 6.79 0.44 17.63
C ASP A 50 8.07 0.35 16.78
N ALA A 51 9.06 -0.46 17.20
CA ALA A 51 10.25 -0.75 16.40
C ALA A 51 9.94 -1.50 15.08
N ASP A 52 9.05 -2.50 15.13
CA ASP A 52 8.58 -3.23 13.94
C ASP A 52 7.82 -2.30 12.97
N THR A 53 7.06 -1.34 13.51
CA THR A 53 6.31 -0.36 12.71
C THR A 53 7.26 0.58 11.95
N GLY A 54 8.30 1.11 12.60
CA GLY A 54 9.27 2.00 11.96
C GLY A 54 10.00 1.33 10.79
N SER A 55 10.50 0.11 11.00
CA SER A 55 11.17 -0.66 9.95
C SER A 55 10.24 -0.97 8.76
N LYS A 56 8.96 -1.25 9.05
CA LYS A 56 7.96 -1.49 8.00
C LYS A 56 7.61 -0.23 7.21
N GLU A 57 7.51 0.93 7.87
CA GLU A 57 7.24 2.20 7.21
C GLU A 57 8.39 2.62 6.29
N GLU A 58 9.63 2.50 6.77
CA GLU A 58 10.84 2.75 5.98
C GLU A 58 10.91 1.82 4.76
N TRP A 59 10.65 0.52 4.96
CA TRP A 59 10.62 -0.46 3.87
C TRP A 59 9.53 -0.13 2.85
N LEU A 60 8.32 0.23 3.28
CA LEU A 60 7.23 0.64 2.40
C LEU A 60 7.56 1.93 1.63
N ALA A 61 8.22 2.89 2.26
CA ALA A 61 8.64 4.13 1.63
C ALA A 61 9.69 3.86 0.55
N ALA A 62 10.71 3.05 0.87
CA ALA A 62 11.74 2.65 -0.09
C ALA A 62 11.15 1.88 -1.27
N LYS A 63 10.22 0.95 -1.00
CA LYS A 63 9.53 0.19 -2.06
C LYS A 63 8.73 1.12 -2.99
N ARG A 64 7.95 2.05 -2.43
CA ARG A 64 7.18 3.02 -3.24
C ARG A 64 8.06 3.96 -4.05
N ALA A 65 9.20 4.37 -3.50
CA ALA A 65 10.19 5.18 -4.23
C ALA A 65 10.76 4.41 -5.43
N ALA A 66 11.11 3.13 -5.25
CA ALA A 66 11.59 2.28 -6.34
C ALA A 66 10.51 2.08 -7.43
N GLU A 67 9.27 1.74 -7.06
CA GLU A 67 8.15 1.60 -8.00
C GLU A 67 7.88 2.89 -8.79
N LYS A 68 8.04 4.06 -8.15
CA LYS A 68 7.90 5.36 -8.80
C LYS A 68 9.00 5.61 -9.82
N GLU A 69 10.25 5.34 -9.46
CA GLU A 69 11.39 5.51 -10.37
C GLU A 69 11.26 4.60 -11.60
N GLU A 70 10.82 3.36 -11.39
CA GLU A 70 10.55 2.41 -12.47
C GLU A 70 9.44 2.91 -13.40
N ALA A 71 8.31 3.37 -12.84
CA ALA A 71 7.21 3.93 -13.63
C ALA A 71 7.64 5.17 -14.42
N ALA A 72 8.48 6.04 -13.85
CA ALA A 72 9.00 7.23 -14.53
C ALA A 72 10.00 6.87 -15.64
N ALA A 73 10.87 5.88 -15.41
CA ALA A 73 11.80 5.38 -16.42
C ALA A 73 11.06 4.74 -17.60
N TRP A 74 10.05 3.90 -17.30
CA TRP A 74 9.15 3.33 -18.31
C TRP A 74 8.42 4.42 -19.09
N ALA A 75 7.81 5.38 -18.39
CA ALA A 75 7.08 6.47 -19.05
C ALA A 75 7.99 7.25 -20.02
N LYS A 76 9.25 7.50 -19.65
CA LYS A 76 10.24 8.12 -20.53
C LYS A 76 10.64 7.23 -21.70
N GLN A 77 10.86 5.94 -21.47
CA GLN A 77 11.26 5.00 -22.52
C GLN A 77 10.17 4.86 -23.60
N PHE A 78 8.92 4.85 -23.17
CA PHE A 78 7.77 4.70 -24.04
C PHE A 78 7.07 6.04 -24.29
N ASP A 79 7.72 7.19 -24.14
CA ASP A 79 7.21 8.55 -24.43
C ASP A 79 5.82 8.90 -23.85
N MET A 80 5.45 8.29 -22.73
CA MET A 80 4.13 8.45 -22.12
C MET A 80 3.95 9.87 -21.58
N PRO A 81 2.88 10.59 -21.94
CA PRO A 81 2.69 11.97 -21.50
C PRO A 81 2.50 12.03 -19.97
N PRO A 82 2.86 13.17 -19.33
CA PRO A 82 2.60 13.36 -17.91
C PRO A 82 1.10 13.34 -17.64
N LEU A 83 0.71 12.81 -16.48
CA LEU A 83 -0.70 12.79 -16.10
C LEU A 83 -1.15 14.14 -15.53
N GLU A 84 -2.44 14.41 -15.66
CA GLU A 84 -3.13 15.60 -15.19
C GLU A 84 -4.05 15.25 -14.01
N GLY A 85 -4.09 16.11 -13.00
CA GLY A 85 -4.95 15.92 -11.84
C GLY A 85 -4.39 16.59 -10.58
N PRO A 86 -4.99 16.32 -9.41
CA PRO A 86 -4.43 16.76 -8.13
C PRO A 86 -3.03 16.18 -7.93
N GLU A 87 -2.09 16.97 -7.41
CA GLU A 87 -0.69 16.55 -7.18
C GLU A 87 -0.59 15.24 -6.41
N LYS A 88 -1.44 15.07 -5.38
CA LYS A 88 -1.53 13.82 -4.58
C LYS A 88 -1.91 12.56 -5.37
N ALA A 89 -2.45 12.71 -6.57
CA ALA A 89 -2.92 11.63 -7.42
C ALA A 89 -1.96 11.33 -8.58
N LEU A 90 -1.02 12.22 -8.91
CA LEU A 90 -0.14 12.05 -10.08
C LEU A 90 0.75 10.83 -9.93
N ASP A 91 1.53 10.75 -8.85
CA ASP A 91 2.42 9.60 -8.58
C ASP A 91 1.67 8.27 -8.53
N TRP A 92 0.45 8.27 -7.96
CA TRP A 92 -0.36 7.06 -7.88
C TRP A 92 -0.91 6.67 -9.26
N GLY A 93 -1.42 7.64 -10.02
CA GLY A 93 -1.90 7.42 -11.38
C GLY A 93 -0.81 6.93 -12.31
N GLU A 94 0.40 7.49 -12.23
CA GLU A 94 1.55 7.06 -13.06
C GLU A 94 1.93 5.61 -12.77
N ARG A 95 1.95 5.24 -11.49
CA ARG A 95 2.19 3.85 -11.08
C ARG A 95 1.08 2.91 -11.53
N CYS A 96 -0.19 3.29 -11.38
CA CYS A 96 -1.33 2.51 -11.87
C CYS A 96 -1.27 2.32 -13.39
N ARG A 97 -0.95 3.38 -14.15
CA ARG A 97 -0.75 3.31 -15.60
C ARG A 97 0.37 2.34 -15.97
N HIS A 98 1.54 2.47 -15.35
CA HIS A 98 2.66 1.58 -15.61
C HIS A 98 2.30 0.10 -15.34
N GLN A 99 1.66 -0.18 -14.20
CA GLN A 99 1.25 -1.53 -13.82
C GLN A 99 0.24 -2.12 -14.81
N LEU A 100 -0.80 -1.36 -15.17
CA LEU A 100 -1.84 -1.83 -16.08
C LEU A 100 -1.31 -2.01 -17.51
N MET A 101 -0.49 -1.09 -18.01
CA MET A 101 0.15 -1.22 -19.33
C MET A 101 1.09 -2.41 -19.41
N THR A 102 1.87 -2.66 -18.35
CA THR A 102 2.76 -3.84 -18.27
C THR A 102 1.98 -5.15 -18.21
N ALA A 103 0.89 -5.17 -17.43
CA ALA A 103 -0.01 -6.32 -17.36
C ALA A 103 -0.68 -6.58 -18.72
N ALA A 104 -1.15 -5.54 -19.41
CA ALA A 104 -1.75 -5.64 -20.73
C ALA A 104 -0.78 -6.14 -21.78
N HIS A 105 0.45 -5.63 -21.80
CA HIS A 105 1.49 -6.13 -22.71
C HIS A 105 1.76 -7.61 -22.47
N THR A 106 1.83 -8.03 -21.20
CA THR A 106 2.02 -9.43 -20.84
C THR A 106 0.87 -10.29 -21.35
N ALA A 107 -0.38 -9.92 -21.03
CA ALA A 107 -1.56 -10.71 -21.38
C ALA A 107 -1.85 -10.75 -22.90
N LEU A 108 -1.68 -9.63 -23.60
CA LEU A 108 -2.09 -9.49 -25.01
C LEU A 108 -0.97 -9.85 -25.99
N VAL A 109 0.27 -9.47 -25.70
CA VAL A 109 1.42 -9.62 -26.61
C VAL A 109 2.29 -10.83 -26.26
N VAL A 110 2.67 -10.98 -24.98
CA VAL A 110 3.58 -12.06 -24.57
C VAL A 110 2.86 -13.41 -24.49
N GLU A 111 1.71 -13.44 -23.83
CA GLU A 111 0.89 -14.64 -23.64
C GLU A 111 -0.20 -14.77 -24.71
N GLY A 112 -0.64 -13.64 -25.26
CA GLY A 112 -1.64 -13.57 -26.32
C GLY A 112 -1.05 -13.67 -27.72
N SER A 113 -1.87 -13.27 -28.70
CA SER A 113 -1.52 -13.35 -30.13
C SER A 113 -1.38 -11.98 -30.79
N TRP A 114 -1.32 -10.90 -30.01
CA TRP A 114 -1.24 -9.55 -30.57
C TRP A 114 0.14 -9.30 -31.19
N GLY A 115 0.14 -8.65 -32.35
CA GLY A 115 1.37 -8.18 -32.98
C GLY A 115 1.76 -6.79 -32.50
N GLU A 116 2.96 -6.35 -32.91
CA GLU A 116 3.45 -4.99 -32.63
C GLU A 116 2.50 -3.89 -33.13
N ALA A 117 1.81 -4.12 -34.25
CA ALA A 117 0.87 -3.15 -34.82
C ALA A 117 -0.39 -2.96 -33.94
N ASP A 118 -0.97 -4.05 -33.43
CA ASP A 118 -2.13 -3.99 -32.55
C ASP A 118 -1.76 -3.32 -31.21
N TRP A 119 -0.57 -3.66 -30.69
CA TRP A 119 -0.03 -3.05 -29.48
C TRP A 119 0.21 -1.54 -29.65
N ALA A 120 0.81 -1.13 -30.77
CA ALA A 120 1.06 0.28 -31.06
C ALA A 120 -0.24 1.11 -31.11
N GLU A 121 -1.32 0.57 -31.67
CA GLU A 121 -2.63 1.27 -31.67
C GLU A 121 -3.16 1.46 -30.24
N LEU A 122 -3.03 0.43 -29.40
CA LEU A 122 -3.43 0.51 -27.99
C LEU A 122 -2.55 1.52 -27.22
N GLU A 123 -1.25 1.53 -27.45
CA GLU A 123 -0.35 2.52 -26.82
C GLU A 123 -0.74 3.94 -27.19
N GLU A 124 -1.09 4.21 -28.45
CA GLU A 124 -1.57 5.53 -28.87
C GLU A 124 -2.89 5.91 -28.18
N LYS A 125 -3.83 4.96 -28.04
CA LYS A 125 -5.06 5.19 -27.24
C LYS A 125 -4.73 5.49 -25.78
N ALA A 126 -3.77 4.77 -25.18
CA ALA A 126 -3.34 4.98 -23.81
C ALA A 126 -2.66 6.36 -23.61
N ARG A 127 -1.84 6.82 -24.56
CA ARG A 127 -1.22 8.15 -24.53
C ARG A 127 -2.26 9.27 -24.50
N ALA A 128 -3.41 9.08 -25.15
CA ALA A 128 -4.46 10.10 -25.16
C ALA A 128 -5.14 10.31 -23.79
N ILE A 129 -5.03 9.34 -22.87
CA ILE A 129 -5.63 9.39 -21.54
C ILE A 129 -4.63 9.97 -20.53
N THR A 130 -4.68 11.28 -20.31
CA THR A 130 -3.80 11.97 -19.35
C THR A 130 -4.42 12.10 -17.97
N ARG A 131 -5.71 11.84 -17.76
CA ARG A 131 -6.35 12.01 -16.45
C ARG A 131 -5.85 10.97 -15.43
N ALA A 132 -5.14 11.42 -14.39
CA ALA A 132 -4.61 10.54 -13.34
C ALA A 132 -5.71 9.74 -12.62
N GLY A 133 -6.86 10.36 -12.38
CA GLY A 133 -8.00 9.71 -11.73
C GLY A 133 -8.52 8.49 -12.50
N TRP A 134 -8.51 8.55 -13.84
CA TRP A 134 -8.99 7.44 -14.68
C TRP A 134 -8.12 6.20 -14.49
N TRP A 135 -6.80 6.35 -14.54
CA TRP A 135 -5.85 5.25 -14.31
C TRP A 135 -5.95 4.67 -12.90
N ILE A 136 -6.19 5.51 -11.89
CA ILE A 136 -6.40 5.05 -10.50
C ILE A 136 -7.67 4.22 -10.36
N ASP A 137 -8.73 4.58 -11.08
CA ASP A 137 -10.00 3.84 -11.04
C ASP A 137 -9.86 2.45 -11.66
N GLN A 138 -8.96 2.27 -12.64
CA GLN A 138 -8.70 0.97 -13.30
C GLN A 138 -7.63 0.11 -12.63
N ARG A 139 -7.12 0.51 -11.46
CA ARG A 139 -5.99 -0.17 -10.79
C ARG A 139 -6.19 -1.67 -10.49
N ASP A 140 -7.45 -2.10 -10.40
CA ASP A 140 -7.85 -3.47 -10.06
C ASP A 140 -8.34 -4.24 -11.30
N ALA A 141 -8.25 -3.65 -12.49
CA ALA A 141 -8.61 -4.29 -13.77
C ALA A 141 -7.55 -5.29 -14.22
N ASP A 142 -7.96 -6.29 -15.02
CA ASP A 142 -7.01 -7.18 -15.67
C ASP A 142 -6.32 -6.48 -16.86
N GLY A 143 -5.11 -6.91 -17.19
CA GLY A 143 -4.38 -6.42 -18.35
C GLY A 143 -5.14 -6.66 -19.66
N SER A 144 -5.88 -7.76 -19.77
CA SER A 144 -6.69 -8.06 -20.97
C SER A 144 -7.83 -7.06 -21.20
N ASP A 145 -8.30 -6.41 -20.13
CA ASP A 145 -9.45 -5.50 -20.18
C ASP A 145 -9.08 -4.10 -20.68
N LEU A 146 -7.78 -3.80 -20.78
CA LEU A 146 -7.30 -2.45 -21.09
C LEU A 146 -7.83 -1.90 -22.42
N LEU A 147 -7.93 -2.73 -23.46
CA LEU A 147 -8.48 -2.27 -24.74
C LEU A 147 -9.94 -1.78 -24.58
N GLU A 148 -10.79 -2.58 -23.94
CA GLU A 148 -12.19 -2.23 -23.73
C GLU A 148 -12.32 -0.96 -22.88
N LEU A 149 -11.49 -0.83 -21.84
CA LEU A 149 -11.45 0.36 -20.99
C LEU A 149 -11.06 1.60 -21.79
N LEU A 150 -10.02 1.53 -22.62
CA LEU A 150 -9.56 2.65 -23.46
C LEU A 150 -10.60 3.04 -24.52
N GLU A 151 -11.35 2.07 -25.04
CA GLU A 151 -12.44 2.33 -25.99
C GLU A 151 -13.67 2.95 -25.31
N ALA A 152 -13.92 2.62 -24.04
CA ALA A 152 -14.96 3.23 -23.22
C ALA A 152 -14.58 4.64 -22.71
N ALA A 153 -13.29 4.98 -22.67
CA ALA A 153 -12.80 6.27 -22.20
C ALA A 153 -13.29 7.43 -23.09
N GLY A 154 -13.97 8.39 -22.47
CA GLY A 154 -14.60 9.51 -23.17
C GLY A 154 -13.70 10.73 -23.31
N GLU A 155 -14.23 11.79 -23.91
CA GLU A 155 -13.51 13.08 -24.03
C GLU A 155 -13.11 13.68 -22.66
N ALA A 156 -13.88 13.40 -21.60
CA ALA A 156 -13.60 13.90 -20.24
C ALA A 156 -12.40 13.22 -19.55
N ASP A 157 -11.95 12.08 -20.09
CA ASP A 157 -10.79 11.32 -19.60
C ASP A 157 -9.50 11.68 -20.35
N ARG A 158 -9.66 12.35 -21.50
CA ARG A 158 -8.59 12.88 -22.35
C ARG A 158 -8.18 14.28 -21.87
N ALA A 159 -6.97 14.71 -22.24
CA ALA A 159 -6.40 16.00 -21.86
C ALA A 159 -7.39 17.14 -22.07
N THR A 160 -7.48 18.06 -21.09
CA THR A 160 -8.32 19.25 -21.28
C THR A 160 -7.53 20.28 -22.09
N GLU A 161 -7.98 20.62 -23.30
CA GLU A 161 -7.46 21.75 -24.10
C GLU A 161 -7.79 23.13 -23.46
N ASN A 162 -7.85 23.26 -22.12
CA ASN A 162 -8.24 24.50 -21.47
C ASN A 162 -7.02 25.32 -21.01
N PRO A 163 -6.62 26.39 -21.74
CA PRO A 163 -5.45 27.20 -21.45
C PRO A 163 -5.62 28.18 -20.27
N PHE A 164 -6.68 28.07 -19.45
CA PHE A 164 -6.99 29.05 -18.39
C PHE A 164 -7.03 28.45 -16.97
N ARG A 165 -6.12 27.54 -16.64
CA ARG A 165 -5.93 27.11 -15.25
C ARG A 165 -4.55 27.47 -14.71
#